data_AF-A0AA88H628-F1
#
_entry.id   AF-A0AA88H628-F1
#
_cell.length_a   1.000
_cell.length_b   1.000
_cell.length_c   1.000
_cell.angle_alpha   90.00
_cell.angle_beta   90.00
_cell.angle_gamma   90.00
#
_symmetry.space_group_name_H-M   'P 1'
#
loop_
_entity.id
_entity.type
_entity.pdbx_description
1 polymer ?
#
loop_
_entity_poly.entity_id
_entity_poly.type
_entity_poly.pdbx_seq_one_letter_code
_entity_poly.pdbx_strand_id
1 'polypeptide(L)'
;MSARLHDALSIVIKVVNHIKSNSIQDRLFRQFCKQNGEEFEWLVLHREVRWLSKGNCLKHFIALWDSIISFLAHTQLGAKLLANKNDVFYLSDIFEKLNTLNKQLRGNDSDLISSKSAIAAFLRKLQLYKNYIRRRAFEQFPCLACVSSDLQDEDLALYGEYLENIHEDMQTRFSDLLGMDISI
;
A
#
# COMPACT_ATOMS: atom_id res chain seq x y z
N MET A 1 13.12 2.93 2.26
CA MET A 1 12.16 3.05 1.14
C MET A 1 12.84 3.79 0.02
N SER A 2 12.84 3.25 -1.21
CA SER A 2 13.51 3.89 -2.35
C SER A 2 12.87 5.25 -2.68
N ALA A 3 13.63 6.16 -3.30
CA ALA A 3 13.15 7.48 -3.68
C ALA A 3 11.92 7.39 -4.61
N ARG A 4 11.95 6.48 -5.59
CA ARG A 4 10.85 6.24 -6.53
C ARG A 4 9.54 5.84 -5.84
N LEU A 5 9.57 4.86 -4.93
CA LEU A 5 8.38 4.46 -4.18
C LEU A 5 7.90 5.55 -3.21
N HIS A 6 8.83 6.33 -2.65
CA HIS A 6 8.47 7.50 -1.85
C HIS A 6 7.75 8.57 -2.68
N ASP A 7 8.21 8.83 -3.89
CA ASP A 7 7.61 9.81 -4.81
C ASP A 7 6.21 9.38 -5.25
N ALA A 8 6.01 8.10 -5.58
CA ALA A 8 4.69 7.55 -5.88
C ALA A 8 3.70 7.77 -4.72
N LEU A 9 4.13 7.46 -3.48
CA LEU A 9 3.31 7.70 -2.30
C LEU A 9 3.04 9.20 -2.06
N SER A 10 4.04 10.06 -2.31
CA SER A 10 3.92 11.51 -2.21
C SER A 10 2.91 12.06 -3.21
N ILE A 11 2.87 11.51 -4.43
CA ILE A 11 1.86 11.87 -5.46
C ILE A 11 0.46 11.50 -4.99
N VAL A 12 0.25 10.29 -4.46
CA VAL A 12 -1.04 9.88 -3.89
C VAL A 12 -1.51 10.86 -2.81
N ILE A 13 -0.61 11.23 -1.89
CA ILE A 13 -0.93 12.19 -0.83
C ILE A 13 -1.29 13.57 -1.41
N LYS A 14 -0.56 14.04 -2.41
CA LYS A 14 -0.84 15.31 -3.09
C LYS A 14 -2.21 15.29 -3.78
N VAL A 15 -2.59 14.17 -4.41
CA VAL A 15 -3.90 13.99 -5.03
C VAL A 15 -5.02 14.04 -4.00
N VAL A 16 -4.90 13.25 -2.93
CA VAL A 16 -5.88 13.23 -1.84
C VAL A 16 -6.02 14.63 -1.24
N ASN A 17 -4.90 15.31 -0.97
CA ASN A 17 -4.92 16.66 -0.43
C ASN A 17 -5.52 17.66 -1.42
N HIS A 18 -5.22 17.56 -2.71
CA HIS A 18 -5.79 18.44 -3.73
C HIS A 18 -7.33 18.35 -3.74
N ILE A 19 -7.86 17.13 -3.83
CA ILE A 19 -9.31 16.88 -3.84
C ILE A 19 -9.95 17.34 -2.52
N LYS A 20 -9.30 17.08 -1.38
CA LYS A 20 -9.88 17.32 -0.05
C LYS A 20 -9.58 18.69 0.56
N SER A 21 -8.68 19.48 -0.04
CA SER A 21 -8.29 20.81 0.46
C SER A 21 -9.40 21.84 0.35
N ASN A 22 -10.32 21.66 -0.60
CA ASN A 22 -11.42 22.58 -0.87
C ASN A 22 -12.75 21.84 -0.75
N SER A 23 -13.69 22.38 0.03
CA SER A 23 -15.02 21.80 0.25
C SER A 23 -15.83 21.66 -1.04
N ILE A 24 -15.60 22.54 -2.02
CA ILE A 24 -16.20 22.43 -3.36
C ILE A 24 -15.62 21.24 -4.12
N GLN A 25 -14.29 21.07 -4.11
CA GLN A 25 -13.63 19.95 -4.78
C GLN A 25 -14.04 18.60 -4.18
N ASP A 26 -14.09 18.51 -2.84
CA ASP A 26 -14.55 17.29 -2.14
C ASP A 26 -16.02 16.97 -2.50
N ARG A 27 -16.89 17.98 -2.58
CA ARG A 27 -18.30 17.81 -2.99
C ARG A 27 -18.44 17.39 -4.45
N LEU A 28 -17.70 18.03 -5.36
CA LEU A 28 -17.71 17.70 -6.78
C LEU A 28 -17.22 16.27 -7.00
N PHE A 29 -16.13 15.88 -6.34
CA PHE A 29 -15.60 14.53 -6.42
C PHE A 29 -16.59 13.49 -5.87
N ARG A 30 -17.22 13.73 -4.71
CA ARG A 30 -18.28 12.85 -4.18
C ARG A 30 -19.44 12.67 -5.15
N GLN A 31 -19.91 13.77 -5.75
CA GLN A 31 -20.99 13.72 -6.73
C GLN A 31 -20.57 12.96 -7.99
N PHE A 32 -19.34 13.14 -8.44
CA PHE A 32 -18.77 12.42 -9.56
C PHE A 32 -18.70 10.90 -9.29
N CYS A 33 -18.20 10.48 -8.13
CA CYS A 33 -18.19 9.07 -7.71
C CYS A 33 -19.60 8.47 -7.64
N LYS A 34 -20.58 9.22 -7.12
CA LYS A 34 -21.99 8.79 -7.11
C LYS A 34 -22.56 8.55 -8.51
N GLN A 35 -22.25 9.44 -9.44
CA GLN A 35 -22.70 9.33 -10.82
C GLN A 35 -22.07 8.12 -11.54
N ASN A 36 -20.83 7.76 -11.17
CA ASN A 36 -20.14 6.60 -11.70
C ASN A 36 -20.51 5.28 -11.01
N GLY A 37 -21.35 5.31 -9.96
CA GLY A 37 -21.77 4.11 -9.24
C GLY A 37 -20.66 3.48 -8.38
N GLU A 38 -19.70 4.29 -7.92
CA GLU A 38 -18.56 3.83 -7.12
C GLU A 38 -18.99 3.31 -5.74
N GLU A 39 -18.30 2.27 -5.24
CA GLU A 39 -18.51 1.75 -3.88
C GLU A 39 -18.17 2.79 -2.81
N PHE A 40 -17.11 3.58 -3.06
CA PHE A 40 -16.66 4.63 -2.15
C PHE A 40 -16.95 6.01 -2.75
N GLU A 41 -17.54 6.90 -1.97
CA GLU A 41 -17.80 8.26 -2.44
C GLU A 41 -16.73 9.27 -1.97
N TRP A 42 -15.79 8.85 -1.11
CA TRP A 42 -14.81 9.75 -0.53
C TRP A 42 -13.44 9.13 -0.34
N LEU A 43 -12.42 9.98 -0.46
CA LEU A 43 -11.05 9.65 -0.08
C LEU A 43 -10.84 9.85 1.42
N VAL A 44 -9.99 9.03 2.02
CA VAL A 44 -9.65 9.15 3.44
C VAL A 44 -8.48 10.12 3.60
N LEU A 45 -8.67 11.19 4.38
CA LEU A 45 -7.57 12.10 4.73
C LEU A 45 -6.68 11.42 5.77
N HIS A 46 -5.38 11.52 5.57
CA HIS A 46 -4.40 11.14 6.57
C HIS A 46 -4.39 12.20 7.68
N ARG A 47 -5.17 12.00 8.77
CA ARG A 47 -5.04 12.86 9.95
C ARG A 47 -4.41 12.24 11.19
N GLU A 48 -4.23 10.92 11.33
CA GLU A 48 -3.32 10.39 12.38
C GLU A 48 -2.95 8.89 12.22
N VAL A 49 -1.76 8.55 12.75
CA VAL A 49 -1.06 7.23 12.87
C VAL A 49 -0.53 6.54 11.58
N ARG A 50 0.60 7.10 11.13
CA ARG A 50 1.79 6.64 10.36
C ARG A 50 1.84 5.42 9.42
N TRP A 51 0.95 4.43 9.41
CA TRP A 51 0.98 3.39 8.36
C TRP A 51 -0.38 2.68 8.14
N LEU A 52 -1.19 2.43 9.19
CA LEU A 52 -2.58 1.94 9.02
C LEU A 52 -3.41 2.88 8.15
N SER A 53 -3.32 4.17 8.46
CA SER A 53 -4.02 5.22 7.74
C SER A 53 -3.59 5.29 6.28
N LYS A 54 -2.31 5.00 6.00
CA LYS A 54 -1.78 4.96 4.63
C LYS A 54 -2.31 3.78 3.84
N GLY A 55 -2.34 2.58 4.41
CA GLY A 55 -2.89 1.42 3.71
C GLY A 55 -4.39 1.50 3.49
N ASN A 56 -5.15 2.02 4.47
CA ASN A 56 -6.60 2.27 4.26
C ASN A 56 -6.83 3.36 3.20
N CYS A 57 -6.02 4.42 3.21
CA CYS A 57 -6.04 5.44 2.17
C CYS A 57 -5.76 4.85 0.78
N LEU A 58 -4.70 4.05 0.63
CA LEU A 58 -4.35 3.40 -0.64
C LEU A 58 -5.44 2.45 -1.12
N LYS A 59 -6.06 1.67 -0.22
CA LYS A 59 -7.19 0.80 -0.57
C LYS A 59 -8.35 1.58 -1.21
N HIS A 60 -8.80 2.66 -0.56
CA HIS A 60 -9.86 3.51 -1.12
C HIS A 60 -9.40 4.21 -2.40
N PHE A 61 -8.14 4.61 -2.46
CA PHE A 61 -7.56 5.28 -3.61
C PHE A 61 -7.52 4.38 -4.85
N ILE A 62 -7.13 3.12 -4.70
CA ILE A 62 -7.15 2.14 -5.79
C ILE A 62 -8.58 1.82 -6.21
N ALA A 63 -9.51 1.65 -5.26
CA ALA A 63 -10.91 1.41 -5.58
C ALA A 63 -11.52 2.55 -6.41
N LEU A 64 -11.04 3.78 -6.24
CA LEU A 64 -11.49 4.96 -6.98
C LEU A 64 -10.53 5.37 -8.10
N TRP A 65 -9.62 4.49 -8.52
CA TRP A 65 -8.55 4.84 -9.45
C TRP A 65 -9.09 5.50 -10.73
N ASP A 66 -10.03 4.86 -11.41
CA ASP A 66 -10.56 5.36 -12.69
C ASP A 66 -11.30 6.69 -12.51
N SER A 67 -12.09 6.82 -11.43
CA SER A 67 -12.74 8.08 -11.09
C SER A 67 -11.74 9.20 -10.77
N ILE A 68 -10.66 8.91 -10.04
CA ILE A 68 -9.59 9.88 -9.75
C ILE A 68 -8.89 10.32 -11.04
N ILE A 69 -8.53 9.36 -11.90
CA ILE A 69 -7.87 9.66 -13.17
C ILE A 69 -8.76 10.52 -14.06
N SER A 70 -10.04 10.15 -14.18
CA SER A 70 -11.01 10.93 -14.97
C SER A 70 -11.20 12.33 -14.40
N PHE A 71 -11.31 12.47 -13.07
CA PHE A 71 -11.45 13.77 -12.41
C PHE A 71 -10.23 14.67 -12.62
N LEU A 72 -9.04 14.08 -12.80
CA LEU A 72 -7.77 14.77 -12.98
C LEU A 72 -7.26 14.79 -14.42
N ALA A 73 -8.06 14.37 -15.40
CA ALA A 73 -7.62 14.07 -16.78
C ALA A 73 -6.86 15.21 -17.48
N HIS A 74 -7.15 16.48 -17.11
CA HIS A 74 -6.52 17.67 -17.69
C HIS A 74 -5.55 18.38 -16.76
N THR A 75 -5.04 17.68 -15.75
CA THR A 75 -4.10 18.24 -14.77
C THR A 75 -2.73 17.60 -14.87
N GLN A 76 -1.68 18.38 -14.59
CA GLN A 76 -0.33 17.83 -14.47
C GLN A 76 -0.24 16.78 -13.35
N LEU A 77 -1.08 16.90 -12.32
CA LEU A 77 -1.13 15.97 -11.21
C LEU A 77 -1.69 14.60 -11.64
N GLY A 78 -2.74 14.57 -12.47
CA GLY A 78 -3.28 13.36 -13.08
C GLY A 78 -2.26 12.65 -13.98
N ALA A 79 -1.54 13.41 -14.83
CA ALA A 79 -0.47 12.85 -15.66
C ALA A 79 0.66 12.23 -14.83
N LYS A 80 1.10 12.91 -13.75
CA LYS A 80 2.11 12.37 -12.82
C LYS A 80 1.62 11.12 -12.10
N LEU A 81 0.34 11.08 -11.71
CA LEU A 81 -0.26 9.91 -11.07
C LEU A 81 -0.27 8.69 -12.01
N LEU A 82 -0.69 8.88 -13.27
CA LEU A 82 -0.64 7.83 -14.29
C LEU A 82 0.78 7.31 -14.53
N ALA A 83 1.76 8.21 -14.60
CA ALA A 83 3.17 7.83 -14.78
C ALA A 83 3.73 6.98 -13.61
N ASN A 84 3.08 7.00 -12.44
CA ASN A 84 3.48 6.23 -11.25
C ASN A 84 2.50 5.08 -10.96
N LYS A 85 1.63 4.70 -11.90
CA LYS A 85 0.57 3.69 -11.71
C LYS A 85 1.12 2.39 -11.11
N ASN A 86 2.14 1.79 -11.71
CA ASN A 86 2.70 0.52 -11.26
C ASN A 86 3.14 0.58 -9.79
N ASP A 87 3.84 1.65 -9.41
CA ASP A 87 4.35 1.85 -8.05
C ASP A 87 3.21 2.05 -7.04
N VAL A 88 2.16 2.78 -7.41
CA VAL A 88 0.99 2.99 -6.54
C VAL A 88 0.23 1.68 -6.32
N PHE A 89 0.05 0.85 -7.36
CA PHE A 89 -0.61 -0.44 -7.26
C PHE A 89 0.22 -1.43 -6.43
N TYR A 90 1.53 -1.48 -6.64
CA TYR A 90 2.44 -2.25 -5.80
C TYR A 90 2.37 -1.83 -4.33
N LEU A 91 2.45 -0.53 -4.04
CA LEU A 91 2.38 -0.01 -2.68
C LEU A 91 1.05 -0.34 -2.02
N SER A 92 -0.06 -0.32 -2.75
CA SER A 92 -1.36 -0.74 -2.21
C SER A 92 -1.31 -2.16 -1.63
N ASP A 93 -0.80 -3.13 -2.41
CA ASP A 93 -0.70 -4.53 -1.97
C ASP A 93 0.25 -4.71 -0.77
N ILE A 94 1.36 -3.96 -0.72
CA ILE A 94 2.32 -4.02 0.38
C ILE A 94 1.74 -3.42 1.66
N PHE A 95 1.11 -2.25 1.55
CA PHE A 95 0.50 -1.61 2.70
C PHE A 95 -0.67 -2.42 3.24
N GLU A 96 -1.44 -3.13 2.41
CA GLU A 96 -2.47 -4.04 2.89
C GLU A 96 -1.89 -5.23 3.69
N LYS A 97 -0.76 -5.80 3.25
CA LYS A 97 -0.05 -6.86 3.98
C LYS A 97 0.47 -6.38 5.33
N LEU A 98 1.09 -5.20 5.36
CA LEU A 98 1.52 -4.56 6.60
C LEU A 98 0.32 -4.26 7.51
N ASN A 99 -0.79 -3.81 6.95
CA ASN A 99 -2.03 -3.57 7.69
C ASN A 99 -2.60 -4.84 8.31
N THR A 100 -2.53 -5.95 7.59
CA THR A 100 -2.97 -7.25 8.08
C THR A 100 -2.12 -7.70 9.26
N LEU A 101 -0.79 -7.68 9.15
CA LEU A 101 0.11 -8.04 10.24
C LEU A 101 -0.21 -7.22 11.49
N ASN A 102 -0.28 -5.91 11.35
CA ASN A 102 -0.42 -5.09 12.53
C ASN A 102 -1.83 -5.12 13.14
N LYS A 103 -2.88 -5.49 12.39
CA LYS A 103 -4.17 -5.83 12.99
C LYS A 103 -4.04 -7.06 13.88
N GLN A 104 -3.25 -8.07 13.46
CA GLN A 104 -2.95 -9.24 14.29
C GLN A 104 -2.20 -8.84 15.56
N LEU A 105 -1.23 -7.92 15.46
CA LEU A 105 -0.45 -7.43 16.61
C LEU A 105 -1.21 -6.51 17.56
N ARG A 106 -2.40 -6.03 17.19
CA ARG A 106 -3.23 -5.13 18.01
C ARG A 106 -4.56 -5.77 18.45
N GLY A 107 -4.81 -7.01 18.08
CA GLY A 107 -6.04 -7.70 18.42
C GLY A 107 -6.15 -7.92 19.93
N ASN A 108 -7.37 -7.96 20.47
CA ASN A 108 -7.61 -8.12 21.90
C ASN A 108 -7.05 -9.44 22.50
N ASP A 109 -6.65 -10.40 21.65
CA ASP A 109 -6.08 -11.69 22.03
C ASP A 109 -4.57 -11.81 21.72
N SER A 110 -3.89 -10.71 21.35
CA SER A 110 -2.46 -10.77 21.04
C SER A 110 -1.61 -10.80 22.31
N ASP A 111 -1.26 -12.00 22.75
CA ASP A 111 -0.18 -12.20 23.72
C ASP A 111 1.22 -12.14 23.06
N LEU A 112 2.26 -12.29 23.87
CA LEU A 112 3.64 -12.24 23.40
C LEU A 112 3.98 -13.36 22.42
N ILE A 113 3.42 -14.56 22.64
CA ILE A 113 3.66 -15.77 21.84
C ILE A 113 3.05 -15.60 20.45
N SER A 114 1.78 -15.21 20.38
CA SER A 114 1.06 -14.95 19.14
C SER A 114 1.68 -13.80 18.36
N SER A 115 2.14 -12.74 19.04
CA SER A 115 2.86 -11.62 18.42
C SER A 115 4.19 -12.07 17.79
N LYS A 116 4.99 -12.85 18.54
CA LYS A 116 6.25 -13.43 18.04
C LYS A 116 5.99 -14.31 16.81
N SER A 117 5.00 -15.20 16.90
CA SER A 117 4.60 -16.09 15.80
C SER A 117 4.15 -15.32 14.56
N ALA A 118 3.31 -14.29 14.73
CA ALA A 118 2.83 -13.46 13.62
C ALA A 118 3.98 -12.73 12.90
N ILE A 119 4.92 -12.15 13.65
CA ILE A 119 6.10 -11.47 13.09
C ILE A 119 7.01 -12.47 12.37
N ALA A 120 7.32 -13.62 12.99
CA ALA A 120 8.15 -14.64 12.38
C ALA A 120 7.53 -15.20 11.09
N ALA A 121 6.22 -15.44 11.09
CA ALA A 121 5.48 -15.86 9.91
C ALA A 121 5.49 -14.79 8.83
N PHE A 122 5.35 -13.51 9.19
CA PHE A 122 5.40 -12.41 8.23
C PHE A 122 6.78 -12.23 7.60
N LEU A 123 7.87 -12.36 8.36
CA LEU A 123 9.23 -12.37 7.82
C LEU A 123 9.43 -13.46 6.77
N ARG A 124 8.95 -14.69 7.04
CA ARG A 124 8.95 -15.78 6.05
C ARG A 124 8.13 -15.43 4.81
N LYS A 125 6.97 -14.80 4.99
CA LYS A 125 6.13 -14.34 3.87
C LYS A 125 6.82 -13.28 3.01
N LEU A 126 7.55 -12.32 3.59
CA LEU A 126 8.30 -11.31 2.81
C LEU A 126 9.29 -11.95 1.84
N GLN A 127 9.99 -13.00 2.27
CA GLN A 127 10.90 -13.76 1.39
C GLN A 127 10.14 -14.50 0.27
N LEU A 128 8.99 -15.09 0.58
CA LEU A 128 8.13 -15.71 -0.45
C LEU A 128 7.59 -14.68 -1.45
N TYR A 129 7.09 -13.55 -0.96
CA TYR A 129 6.61 -12.42 -1.77
C TYR A 129 7.67 -11.92 -2.74
N LYS A 130 8.91 -11.79 -2.30
CA LYS A 130 10.04 -11.41 -3.15
C LYS A 130 10.25 -12.43 -4.28
N ASN A 131 10.16 -13.72 -3.97
CA ASN A 131 10.29 -14.78 -4.98
C ASN A 131 9.11 -14.81 -5.96
N TYR A 132 7.89 -14.53 -5.50
CA TYR A 132 6.72 -14.42 -6.36
C TYR A 132 6.83 -13.27 -7.35
N ILE A 133 7.20 -12.07 -6.89
CA ILE A 133 7.44 -10.90 -7.76
C ILE A 133 8.50 -11.21 -8.82
N ARG A 134 9.64 -11.81 -8.42
CA ARG A 134 10.72 -12.20 -9.35
C ARG A 134 10.26 -13.18 -10.44
N ARG A 135 9.28 -14.03 -10.12
CA ARG A 135 8.71 -15.01 -11.06
C ARG A 135 7.48 -14.49 -11.80
N ARG A 136 7.13 -13.20 -11.64
CA ARG A 136 5.91 -12.59 -12.17
C ARG A 136 4.62 -13.34 -11.74
N ALA A 137 4.67 -13.93 -10.54
CA ALA A 137 3.53 -14.60 -9.91
C ALA A 137 2.84 -13.60 -8.98
N PHE A 138 1.65 -13.13 -9.36
CA PHE A 138 0.96 -12.02 -8.70
C PHE A 138 -0.32 -12.44 -7.97
N GLU A 139 -0.51 -13.72 -7.68
CA GLU A 139 -1.70 -14.24 -7.00
C GLU A 139 -1.87 -13.65 -5.60
N GLN A 140 -0.76 -13.30 -4.95
CA GLN A 140 -0.73 -12.60 -3.66
C GLN A 140 -0.73 -11.07 -3.80
N PHE A 141 -0.80 -10.53 -5.01
CA PHE A 141 -0.68 -9.11 -5.33
C PHE A 141 -1.78 -8.69 -6.30
N PRO A 142 -3.06 -8.65 -5.84
CA PRO A 142 -4.19 -8.40 -6.71
C PRO A 142 -4.11 -7.04 -7.42
N CYS A 143 -3.61 -5.98 -6.76
CA CYS A 143 -3.43 -4.69 -7.42
C CYS A 143 -2.34 -4.80 -8.50
N LEU A 144 -1.17 -5.33 -8.14
CA LEU A 144 -0.06 -5.47 -9.08
C LEU A 144 -0.43 -6.34 -10.30
N ALA A 145 -1.25 -7.37 -10.09
CA ALA A 145 -1.78 -8.22 -11.16
C ALA A 145 -2.60 -7.42 -12.18
N CYS A 146 -3.33 -6.38 -11.77
CA CYS A 146 -4.09 -5.51 -12.68
C CYS A 146 -3.20 -4.69 -13.63
N VAL A 147 -1.90 -4.57 -13.35
CA VAL A 147 -0.93 -3.80 -14.15
C VAL A 147 0.20 -4.69 -14.66
N SER A 148 0.03 -6.01 -14.65
CA SER A 148 1.11 -6.96 -14.94
C SER A 148 1.69 -6.83 -16.35
N SER A 149 0.90 -6.35 -17.32
CA SER A 149 1.34 -6.09 -18.69
C SER A 149 2.34 -4.94 -18.80
N ASP A 150 2.28 -4.00 -17.86
CA ASP A 150 3.02 -2.74 -17.92
C ASP A 150 4.35 -2.83 -17.13
N LEU A 151 4.54 -3.93 -16.38
CA LEU A 151 5.69 -4.13 -15.48
C LEU A 151 6.96 -4.51 -16.21
N GLN A 152 7.99 -3.71 -16.00
CA GLN A 152 9.35 -3.96 -16.48
C GLN A 152 10.17 -4.74 -15.45
N ASP A 153 11.26 -5.38 -15.88
CA ASP A 153 12.12 -6.15 -14.97
C ASP A 153 12.78 -5.25 -13.91
N GLU A 154 13.03 -3.98 -14.24
CA GLU A 154 13.51 -2.96 -13.30
C GLU A 154 12.50 -2.68 -12.18
N ASP A 155 11.20 -2.71 -12.50
CA ASP A 155 10.14 -2.56 -11.49
C ASP A 155 10.18 -3.73 -10.52
N LEU A 156 10.26 -4.95 -11.03
CA LEU A 156 10.30 -6.18 -10.23
C LEU A 156 11.56 -6.24 -9.35
N ALA A 157 12.70 -5.80 -9.87
CA ALA A 157 13.95 -5.70 -9.12
C ALA A 157 13.81 -4.70 -7.95
N LEU A 158 13.28 -3.50 -8.23
CA LEU A 158 13.02 -2.47 -7.23
C LEU A 158 12.06 -2.94 -6.15
N TYR A 159 10.98 -3.61 -6.52
CA TYR A 159 9.97 -4.12 -5.60
C TYR A 159 10.53 -5.24 -4.72
N GLY A 160 11.30 -6.16 -5.32
CA GLY A 160 12.01 -7.22 -4.59
C GLY A 160 13.04 -6.67 -3.60
N GLU A 161 13.77 -5.62 -3.97
CA GLU A 161 14.70 -4.92 -3.07
C GLU A 161 13.94 -4.22 -1.93
N TYR A 162 12.80 -3.60 -2.21
CA TYR A 162 11.98 -2.97 -1.17
C TYR A 162 11.46 -4.00 -0.14
N LEU A 163 11.05 -5.19 -0.59
CA LEU A 163 10.66 -6.28 0.31
C LEU A 163 11.81 -6.76 1.20
N GLU A 164 13.03 -6.84 0.65
CA GLU A 164 14.22 -7.19 1.45
C GLU A 164 14.51 -6.14 2.51
N ASN A 165 14.44 -4.85 2.15
CA ASN A 165 14.63 -3.77 3.10
C ASN A 165 13.60 -3.80 4.24
N ILE A 166 12.32 -4.13 3.94
CA ILE A 166 11.30 -4.31 4.98
C ILE A 166 11.66 -5.50 5.87
N HIS A 167 12.12 -6.59 5.28
CA HIS A 167 12.51 -7.79 6.02
C HIS A 167 13.65 -7.51 7.00
N GLU A 168 14.73 -6.87 6.54
CA GLU A 168 15.88 -6.49 7.37
C GLU A 168 15.50 -5.49 8.49
N ASP A 169 14.70 -4.47 8.17
CA ASP A 169 14.19 -3.50 9.16
C ASP A 169 13.37 -4.21 10.24
N MET A 170 12.47 -5.12 9.84
CA MET A 170 11.64 -5.87 10.79
C MET A 170 12.47 -6.84 11.64
N GLN A 171 13.46 -7.54 11.06
CA GLN A 171 14.36 -8.39 11.82
C GLN A 171 15.11 -7.60 12.89
N THR A 172 15.64 -6.44 12.52
CA THR A 172 16.34 -5.54 13.44
C THR A 172 15.40 -5.02 14.52
N ARG A 173 14.22 -4.54 14.13
CA ARG A 173 13.26 -3.91 15.05
C ARG A 173 12.65 -4.87 16.06
N PHE A 174 12.52 -6.14 15.70
CA PHE A 174 11.92 -7.16 16.56
C PHE A 174 12.93 -8.21 17.03
N SER A 175 14.24 -7.91 16.99
CA SER A 175 15.30 -8.84 17.37
C SER A 175 15.09 -9.41 18.77
N ASP A 176 14.73 -8.55 19.73
CA ASP A 176 14.54 -8.92 21.14
C ASP A 176 13.41 -9.94 21.27
N LEU A 177 12.26 -9.67 20.63
CA LEU A 177 11.09 -10.54 20.65
C LEU A 177 11.37 -11.88 19.96
N LEU A 178 12.09 -11.85 18.83
CA LEU A 178 12.42 -13.04 18.06
C LEU A 178 13.43 -13.93 18.82
N GLY A 179 14.35 -13.32 19.56
CA GLY A 179 15.38 -13.98 20.35
C GLY A 179 14.92 -14.53 21.71
N MET A 180 13.69 -14.26 22.15
CA MET A 180 13.19 -14.80 23.42
C MET A 180 13.02 -16.32 23.32
N ASP A 181 13.59 -17.09 24.25
CA ASP A 181 13.30 -18.52 24.39
C ASP A 181 11.89 -18.70 24.96
N ILE A 182 10.91 -18.68 24.08
CA ILE A 182 9.52 -19.00 24.39
C ILE A 182 9.15 -20.18 23.52
N SER A 183 8.95 -21.34 24.15
CA SER A 183 8.49 -22.56 23.48
C SER A 183 7.14 -22.29 22.82
N ILE A 184 7.09 -22.46 21.49
CA ILE A 184 5.87 -22.43 20.68
C ILE A 184 5.26 -23.84 20.67
#